data_AF-A0A9W4W6C5-F1
#
_entry.id   AF-A0A9W4W6C5-F1
#
_cell.length_a   1.000
_cell.length_b   1.000
_cell.length_c   1.000
_cell.angle_alpha   90.00
_cell.angle_beta   90.00
_cell.angle_gamma   90.00
#
_symmetry.space_group_name_H-M   'P 1'
#
loop_
_entity.id
_entity.type
_entity.pdbx_description
1 polymer ?
#
loop_
_entity_poly.entity_id
_entity_poly.type
_entity_poly.pdbx_seq_one_letter_code
_entity_poly.pdbx_strand_id
1 'polypeptide(L)'
;MVSSRKRNIEEIDVVEREEPTLLHRIRSQWQFANLCQWIFLFGKVVKIDDSLDTEDIETECLKPNAPVLQDIGLALLKFISSHRGLTHELFDEYTRRQYLARAPEKNPFGSDEVAAKFADFDIQILQQMTQWIMLRPERVREKMEEQKDVDQASWRIEPLGWDRDDRTYFVLDDNRVYRLTDAPPKQVTPKKKSKPTKYGSRSNKRRRVSAAEAADEPDQTPKESTEAPSPTREDDGLGGMKWECVAVTLEEVQGLIASFHKTKDDNEKILRDSLRDHLLPILEKQEESRKRKEQQREKELLNLAKMANAKRSSRIAGKVEQQKQEEKAKEEAQVVQAQQVAARKEEQQRLKLEKERDSRLLSREKRLKEREARRSQHERELSQLSEDNRSGSGRVSERRLQAEIEKNKRALQELDDEDEEDDWIFDCICGVYGQVDDGTHSISCEKCNVWQHSKCVGISETEAERTEFHFVCQTCRRRAEEAAARPRTTIKLKVSRPSDSSPASQLPTAHSPRPSAGIIVEISSRSQPMDGPSVTQTDE
;
A
#
# COMPACT_ATOMS: atom_id res chain seq x y z
N MET A 1 -53.95 -54.71 -11.52
CA MET A 1 -53.11 -55.54 -12.41
C MET A 1 -53.18 -54.99 -13.82
N VAL A 2 -52.19 -54.23 -14.30
CA VAL A 2 -51.71 -54.27 -15.70
C VAL A 2 -50.26 -53.76 -15.67
N SER A 3 -49.37 -54.60 -16.20
CA SER A 3 -47.93 -54.38 -16.37
C SER A 3 -47.65 -53.38 -17.48
N SER A 4 -46.78 -52.39 -17.22
CA SER A 4 -46.24 -51.48 -18.25
C SER A 4 -44.76 -51.73 -18.46
N ARG A 5 -44.44 -51.92 -19.74
CA ARG A 5 -43.18 -52.40 -20.31
C ARG A 5 -42.01 -51.46 -20.06
N LYS A 6 -40.86 -52.07 -19.76
CA LYS A 6 -39.51 -51.49 -19.84
C LYS A 6 -39.30 -50.77 -21.19
N ARG A 7 -38.90 -49.51 -21.14
CA ARG A 7 -38.11 -48.86 -22.20
C ARG A 7 -36.78 -48.44 -21.58
N ASN A 8 -35.72 -48.92 -22.23
CA ASN A 8 -34.32 -48.73 -21.88
C ASN A 8 -33.93 -47.30 -22.27
N ILE A 9 -33.50 -46.49 -21.30
CA ILE A 9 -32.91 -45.16 -21.53
C ILE A 9 -31.40 -45.38 -21.41
N GLU A 10 -30.79 -45.82 -22.50
CA GLU A 10 -29.40 -45.49 -22.81
C GLU A 10 -29.44 -44.18 -23.59
N GLU A 11 -29.72 -43.07 -22.90
CA GLU A 11 -29.26 -41.76 -23.38
C GLU A 11 -27.80 -41.67 -22.97
N ILE A 12 -26.98 -42.08 -23.93
CA ILE A 12 -25.56 -41.79 -24.02
C ILE A 12 -25.45 -40.27 -23.92
N ASP A 13 -24.92 -39.82 -22.79
CA ASP A 13 -24.44 -38.46 -22.56
C ASP A 13 -23.25 -38.26 -23.51
N VAL A 14 -23.55 -37.95 -24.78
CA VAL A 14 -22.58 -37.45 -25.75
C VAL A 14 -22.28 -36.03 -25.31
N VAL A 15 -21.38 -35.92 -24.32
CA VAL A 15 -20.61 -34.70 -24.12
C VAL A 15 -19.86 -34.50 -25.44
N GLU A 16 -20.36 -33.58 -26.27
CA GLU A 16 -19.62 -33.03 -27.40
C GLU A 16 -18.27 -32.58 -26.86
N ARG A 17 -17.23 -33.40 -27.09
CA ARG A 17 -15.85 -33.00 -26.83
C ARG A 17 -15.53 -32.00 -27.92
N GLU A 18 -15.78 -30.73 -27.64
CA GLU A 18 -15.26 -29.63 -28.46
C GLU A 18 -13.76 -29.91 -28.71
N GLU A 19 -13.37 -29.96 -29.97
CA GLU A 19 -11.97 -30.18 -30.29
C GLU A 19 -11.15 -29.05 -29.68
N PRO A 20 -10.10 -29.36 -28.90
CA PRO A 20 -9.32 -28.33 -28.24
C PRO A 20 -8.74 -27.38 -29.28
N THR A 21 -8.92 -26.08 -29.05
CA THR A 21 -8.36 -25.04 -29.92
C THR A 21 -6.86 -25.25 -30.13
N LEU A 22 -6.34 -24.84 -31.29
CA LEU A 22 -4.90 -24.94 -31.60
C LEU A 22 -4.04 -24.37 -30.45
N LEU A 23 -4.47 -23.24 -29.89
CA LEU A 23 -3.82 -22.60 -28.75
C LEU A 23 -3.86 -23.45 -27.48
N HIS A 24 -4.98 -24.11 -27.16
CA HIS A 24 -5.04 -25.04 -26.02
C HIS A 24 -4.11 -26.24 -26.20
N ARG A 25 -3.98 -26.73 -27.44
CA ARG A 25 -3.04 -27.81 -27.79
C ARG A 25 -1.59 -27.37 -27.56
N ILE A 26 -1.20 -26.19 -28.05
CA ILE A 26 0.15 -25.63 -27.84
C ILE A 26 0.44 -25.44 -26.35
N ARG A 27 -0.50 -24.87 -25.59
CA ARG A 27 -0.36 -24.70 -24.13
C ARG A 27 -0.14 -26.02 -23.39
N SER A 28 -0.78 -27.08 -23.85
CA SER A 28 -0.68 -28.42 -23.24
C SER A 28 0.51 -29.23 -23.77
N GLN A 29 1.32 -28.69 -24.69
CA GLN A 29 2.58 -29.32 -25.09
C GLN A 29 3.67 -29.02 -24.06
N TRP A 30 4.27 -30.08 -23.51
CA TRP A 30 5.39 -29.93 -22.58
C TRP A 30 6.61 -29.29 -23.27
N GLN A 31 6.77 -29.50 -24.59
CA GLN A 31 7.86 -28.92 -25.37
C GLN A 31 7.76 -27.39 -25.38
N PHE A 32 6.54 -26.87 -25.50
CA PHE A 32 6.27 -25.43 -25.44
C PHE A 32 6.64 -24.87 -24.06
N ALA A 33 6.09 -25.46 -22.99
CA ALA A 33 6.37 -25.03 -21.62
C ALA A 33 7.87 -25.08 -21.29
N ASN A 34 8.56 -26.15 -21.71
CA ASN A 34 10.00 -26.31 -21.51
C ASN A 34 10.81 -25.27 -22.30
N LEU A 35 10.43 -24.97 -23.54
CA LEU A 35 11.11 -23.95 -24.34
C LEU A 35 10.96 -22.57 -23.71
N CYS A 36 9.74 -22.16 -23.34
CA CYS A 36 9.49 -20.87 -22.71
C CYS A 36 10.29 -20.73 -21.42
N GLN A 37 10.23 -21.74 -20.56
CA GLN A 37 11.02 -21.76 -19.33
C GLN A 37 12.52 -21.67 -19.56
N TRP A 38 13.04 -22.37 -20.58
CA TRP A 38 14.44 -22.28 -20.95
C TRP A 38 14.82 -20.87 -21.44
N ILE A 39 13.93 -20.22 -22.21
CA ILE A 39 14.12 -18.84 -22.68
C ILE A 39 14.12 -17.86 -21.50
N PHE A 40 13.25 -18.02 -20.51
CA PHE A 40 13.28 -17.18 -19.30
C PHE A 40 14.60 -17.29 -18.54
N LEU A 41 15.11 -18.51 -18.37
CA LEU A 41 16.36 -18.74 -17.62
C LEU A 41 17.61 -18.34 -18.40
N PHE A 42 17.68 -18.65 -19.70
CA PHE A 42 18.92 -18.59 -20.49
C PHE A 42 18.85 -17.72 -21.75
N GLY A 43 17.71 -17.08 -22.02
CA GLY A 43 17.47 -16.28 -23.23
C GLY A 43 18.49 -15.16 -23.40
N LYS A 44 18.83 -14.46 -22.31
CA LYS A 44 19.87 -13.42 -22.24
C LYS A 44 21.22 -13.88 -22.80
N VAL A 45 21.65 -15.08 -22.43
CA VAL A 45 22.96 -15.64 -22.84
C VAL A 45 23.01 -15.87 -24.35
N VAL A 46 21.86 -16.20 -24.94
CA VAL A 46 21.73 -16.47 -26.37
C VAL A 46 21.30 -15.23 -27.16
N LYS A 47 21.14 -14.07 -26.49
CA LYS A 47 20.72 -12.79 -27.06
C LYS A 47 19.31 -12.85 -27.66
N ILE A 48 18.43 -13.62 -27.01
CA ILE A 48 16.99 -13.50 -27.23
C ILE A 48 16.54 -12.22 -26.53
N ASP A 49 15.56 -11.53 -27.11
CA ASP A 49 15.06 -10.27 -26.55
C ASP A 49 14.36 -10.50 -25.20
N ASP A 50 14.74 -9.71 -24.19
CA ASP A 50 14.22 -9.83 -22.82
C ASP A 50 12.76 -9.37 -22.69
N SER A 51 12.24 -8.67 -23.71
CA SER A 51 10.86 -8.19 -23.74
C SER A 51 9.86 -9.24 -24.23
N LEU A 52 10.35 -10.39 -24.70
CA LEU A 52 9.54 -11.45 -25.26
C LEU A 52 8.86 -12.27 -24.15
N ASP A 53 7.55 -12.06 -23.98
CA ASP A 53 6.74 -12.80 -23.01
C ASP A 53 6.21 -14.12 -23.61
N THR A 54 5.79 -15.07 -22.77
CA THR A 54 5.18 -16.34 -23.22
C THR A 54 3.98 -16.12 -24.14
N GLU A 55 3.16 -15.11 -23.86
CA GLU A 55 2.00 -14.76 -24.70
C GLU A 55 2.43 -14.34 -26.12
N ASP A 56 3.55 -13.63 -26.27
CA ASP A 56 4.06 -13.26 -27.57
C ASP A 56 4.48 -14.51 -28.37
N ILE A 57 5.19 -15.44 -27.72
CA ILE A 57 5.58 -16.73 -28.31
C ILE A 57 4.34 -17.54 -28.72
N GLU A 58 3.28 -17.56 -27.89
CA GLU A 58 2.01 -18.21 -28.26
C GLU A 58 1.38 -17.59 -29.49
N THR A 59 1.29 -16.25 -29.55
CA THR A 59 0.68 -15.57 -30.70
C THR A 59 1.48 -15.79 -31.98
N GLU A 60 2.80 -15.92 -31.87
CA GLU A 60 3.68 -16.25 -32.99
C GLU A 60 3.51 -17.69 -33.44
N CYS A 61 3.31 -18.66 -32.55
CA CYS A 61 3.01 -20.05 -32.91
C CYS A 61 1.69 -20.21 -33.69
N LEU A 62 0.78 -19.25 -33.60
CA LEU A 62 -0.47 -19.24 -34.39
C LEU A 62 -0.28 -18.64 -35.80
N LYS A 63 0.86 -17.98 -36.07
CA LYS A 63 1.13 -17.34 -37.37
C LYS A 63 1.85 -18.33 -38.29
N PRO A 64 1.45 -18.42 -39.58
CA PRO A 64 2.08 -19.34 -40.54
C PRO A 64 3.53 -18.97 -40.90
N ASN A 65 3.92 -17.71 -40.76
CA ASN A 65 5.30 -17.25 -40.90
C ASN A 65 5.64 -16.44 -39.65
N ALA A 66 6.20 -17.12 -38.64
CA ALA A 66 6.53 -16.53 -37.35
C ALA A 66 7.98 -16.03 -37.33
N PRO A 67 8.27 -14.75 -37.67
CA PRO A 67 9.63 -14.24 -37.72
C PRO A 67 10.33 -14.34 -36.36
N VAL A 68 9.59 -14.16 -35.27
CA VAL A 68 10.14 -14.25 -33.91
C VAL A 68 10.64 -15.66 -33.59
N LEU A 69 9.91 -16.70 -34.01
CA LEU A 69 10.35 -18.08 -33.84
C LEU A 69 11.60 -18.38 -34.68
N GLN A 70 11.72 -17.78 -35.87
CA GLN A 70 12.93 -17.87 -36.69
C GLN A 70 14.11 -17.12 -36.05
N ASP A 71 13.88 -15.97 -35.44
CA ASP A 71 14.90 -15.21 -34.69
C ASP A 71 15.43 -16.03 -33.50
N ILE A 72 14.52 -16.65 -32.72
CA ILE A 72 14.86 -17.54 -31.61
C ILE A 72 15.67 -18.73 -32.14
N GLY A 73 15.17 -19.41 -33.19
CA GLY A 73 15.87 -20.53 -33.82
C GLY A 73 17.28 -20.14 -34.25
N LEU A 74 17.43 -19.01 -34.94
CA LEU A 74 18.71 -18.50 -35.40
C LEU A 74 19.67 -18.19 -34.23
N ALA A 75 19.15 -17.61 -33.14
CA ALA A 75 19.91 -17.33 -31.94
C ALA A 75 20.43 -18.64 -31.30
N LEU A 76 19.56 -19.64 -31.14
CA LEU A 76 19.92 -20.98 -30.66
C LEU A 76 20.97 -21.63 -31.58
N LEU A 77 20.79 -21.56 -32.89
CA LEU A 77 21.71 -22.16 -33.87
C LEU A 77 23.09 -21.50 -33.86
N LYS A 78 23.18 -20.18 -33.69
CA LYS A 78 24.45 -19.45 -33.48
C LYS A 78 25.15 -19.87 -32.20
N PHE A 79 24.40 -20.30 -31.19
CA PHE A 79 24.99 -20.82 -29.96
C PHE A 79 25.48 -22.26 -30.13
N ILE A 80 24.69 -23.10 -30.79
CA ILE A 80 24.98 -24.53 -31.05
C ILE A 80 26.15 -24.68 -32.02
N SER A 81 26.12 -23.93 -33.11
CA SER A 81 27.12 -23.91 -34.17
C SER A 81 28.00 -22.68 -34.03
N SER A 82 29.30 -22.86 -33.85
CA SER A 82 30.27 -21.75 -33.80
C SER A 82 30.54 -21.13 -35.18
N HIS A 83 29.64 -21.31 -36.15
CA HIS A 83 29.80 -20.81 -37.50
C HIS A 83 29.54 -19.30 -37.53
N ARG A 84 30.40 -18.53 -38.22
CA ARG A 84 30.29 -17.08 -38.29
C ARG A 84 29.46 -16.70 -39.53
N GLY A 85 28.47 -15.81 -39.38
CA GLY A 85 27.66 -15.32 -40.50
C GLY A 85 26.38 -16.09 -40.81
N LEU A 86 25.75 -16.78 -39.83
CA LEU A 86 24.41 -17.33 -40.04
C LEU A 86 23.37 -16.21 -40.24
N THR A 87 22.64 -16.29 -41.34
CA THR A 87 21.46 -15.50 -41.67
C THR A 87 20.21 -16.39 -41.69
N HIS A 88 19.02 -15.79 -41.79
CA HIS A 88 17.75 -16.51 -41.87
C HIS A 88 17.67 -17.45 -43.07
N GLU A 89 18.30 -17.10 -44.20
CA GLU A 89 18.30 -17.93 -45.41
C GLU A 89 19.12 -19.23 -45.25
N LEU A 90 20.15 -19.20 -44.41
CA LEU A 90 21.01 -20.35 -44.14
C LEU A 90 20.50 -21.19 -42.96
N PHE A 91 19.45 -20.73 -42.26
CA PHE A 91 18.95 -21.35 -41.05
C PHE A 91 18.49 -22.79 -41.29
N ASP A 92 17.64 -23.02 -42.30
CA ASP A 92 17.04 -24.33 -42.58
C ASP A 92 18.11 -25.38 -42.92
N GLU A 93 19.06 -25.02 -43.79
CA GLU A 93 20.12 -25.93 -44.22
C GLU A 93 21.09 -26.27 -43.08
N TYR A 94 21.48 -25.28 -42.27
CA TYR A 94 22.40 -25.52 -41.15
C TYR A 94 21.74 -26.24 -39.99
N THR A 95 20.45 -26.00 -39.74
CA THR A 95 19.68 -26.75 -38.74
C THR A 95 19.55 -28.21 -39.16
N ARG A 96 19.24 -28.49 -40.43
CA ARG A 96 19.27 -29.85 -41.00
C ARG A 96 20.62 -30.53 -40.80
N ARG A 97 21.74 -29.84 -41.08
CA ARG A 97 23.09 -30.40 -40.84
C ARG A 97 23.32 -30.76 -39.37
N GLN A 98 22.80 -29.97 -38.42
CA GLN A 98 22.87 -30.32 -36.99
C GLN A 98 22.02 -31.56 -36.65
N TYR A 99 20.81 -31.69 -37.23
CA TYR A 99 19.99 -32.90 -37.09
C TYR A 99 20.70 -34.14 -37.63
N LEU A 100 21.22 -34.10 -38.85
CA LEU A 100 21.96 -35.22 -39.44
C LEU A 100 23.19 -35.63 -38.61
N ALA A 101 23.88 -34.67 -38.01
CA ALA A 101 25.08 -34.94 -37.21
C ALA A 101 24.78 -35.50 -35.81
N ARG A 102 23.65 -35.13 -35.20
CA ARG A 102 23.35 -35.44 -33.78
C ARG A 102 22.20 -36.40 -33.58
N ALA A 103 21.18 -36.33 -34.43
CA ALA A 103 19.94 -37.10 -34.31
C ALA A 103 19.33 -37.36 -35.72
N PRO A 104 19.99 -38.19 -36.56
CA PRO A 104 19.55 -38.42 -37.93
C PRO A 104 18.17 -39.09 -38.01
N GLU A 105 17.81 -39.93 -37.03
CA GLU A 105 16.53 -40.65 -36.98
C GLU A 105 15.33 -39.74 -36.66
N LYS A 106 15.57 -38.55 -36.08
CA LYS A 106 14.53 -37.59 -35.68
C LYS A 106 14.58 -36.32 -36.52
N ASN A 107 15.13 -36.37 -37.74
CA ASN A 107 15.33 -35.20 -38.58
C ASN A 107 14.03 -34.77 -39.27
N PRO A 108 13.43 -33.62 -38.89
CA PRO A 108 12.19 -33.15 -39.53
C PRO A 108 12.45 -32.51 -40.89
N PHE A 109 13.67 -32.02 -41.15
CA PHE A 109 14.03 -31.28 -42.37
C PHE A 109 14.26 -32.16 -43.61
N GLY A 110 14.15 -33.48 -43.47
CA GLY A 110 14.40 -34.45 -44.53
C GLY A 110 15.88 -34.65 -44.86
N SER A 111 16.16 -35.67 -45.69
CA SER A 111 17.50 -36.00 -46.21
C SER A 111 17.72 -35.57 -47.66
N ASP A 112 16.72 -34.93 -48.28
CA ASP A 112 16.74 -34.55 -49.71
C ASP A 112 17.67 -33.35 -49.99
N GLU A 113 17.92 -33.01 -51.26
CA GLU A 113 18.87 -31.94 -51.63
C GLU A 113 18.48 -30.56 -51.04
N VAL A 114 17.18 -30.27 -50.95
CA VAL A 114 16.63 -29.02 -50.37
C VAL A 114 16.04 -29.28 -48.99
N ALA A 115 16.41 -28.48 -48.00
CA ALA A 115 15.83 -28.57 -46.66
C ALA A 115 14.38 -28.06 -46.67
N ALA A 116 13.50 -28.75 -45.96
CA ALA A 116 12.17 -28.23 -45.68
C ALA A 116 12.26 -26.92 -44.85
N LYS A 117 11.24 -26.06 -44.93
CA LYS A 117 11.30 -24.75 -44.27
C LYS A 117 10.91 -24.87 -42.80
N PHE A 118 11.61 -24.15 -41.93
CA PHE A 118 11.25 -24.07 -40.51
C PHE A 118 9.81 -23.60 -40.26
N ALA A 119 9.25 -22.78 -41.15
CA ALA A 119 7.87 -22.29 -41.05
C ALA A 119 6.80 -23.39 -41.08
N ASP A 120 7.14 -24.57 -41.60
CA ASP A 120 6.22 -25.70 -41.74
C ASP A 120 6.26 -26.65 -40.53
N PHE A 121 7.09 -26.37 -39.52
CA PHE A 121 7.34 -27.26 -38.40
C PHE A 121 6.89 -26.70 -37.05
N ASP A 122 6.58 -27.64 -36.14
CA ASP A 122 6.19 -27.35 -34.77
C ASP A 122 7.38 -26.97 -33.87
N ILE A 123 7.04 -26.41 -32.70
CA ILE A 123 7.98 -25.91 -31.69
C ILE A 123 8.96 -26.96 -31.13
N GLN A 124 8.72 -28.24 -31.40
CA GLN A 124 9.58 -29.36 -31.05
C GLN A 124 11.02 -29.16 -31.55
N ILE A 125 11.20 -28.51 -32.72
CA ILE A 125 12.53 -28.25 -33.27
C ILE A 125 13.33 -27.31 -32.38
N LEU A 126 12.70 -26.21 -31.95
CA LEU A 126 13.33 -25.22 -31.07
C LEU A 126 13.64 -25.84 -29.70
N GLN A 127 12.71 -26.64 -29.16
CA GLN A 127 12.93 -27.36 -27.92
C GLN A 127 14.10 -28.37 -28.05
N GLN A 128 14.19 -29.10 -29.15
CA GLN A 128 15.30 -30.03 -29.37
C GLN A 128 16.64 -29.30 -29.49
N MET A 129 16.66 -28.10 -30.06
CA MET A 129 17.83 -27.24 -30.12
C MET A 129 18.29 -26.78 -28.72
N THR A 130 17.36 -26.44 -27.80
CA THR A 130 17.75 -26.14 -26.41
C THR A 130 18.36 -27.34 -25.72
N GLN A 131 17.86 -28.57 -25.96
CA GLN A 131 18.47 -29.80 -25.45
C GLN A 131 19.92 -29.97 -25.95
N TRP A 132 20.19 -29.62 -27.21
CA TRP A 132 21.54 -29.69 -27.78
C TRP A 132 22.51 -28.66 -27.21
N ILE A 133 22.00 -27.52 -26.74
CA ILE A 133 22.78 -26.56 -25.97
C ILE A 133 23.13 -27.19 -24.61
N MET A 134 22.14 -27.81 -23.96
CA MET A 134 22.29 -28.44 -22.65
C MET A 134 23.17 -29.70 -22.65
N LEU A 135 23.50 -30.28 -23.80
CA LEU A 135 24.57 -31.30 -23.91
C LEU A 135 25.94 -30.78 -23.45
N ARG A 136 26.18 -29.46 -23.51
CA ARG A 136 27.39 -28.80 -23.01
C ARG A 136 26.98 -27.59 -22.16
N PRO A 137 26.48 -27.83 -20.94
CA PRO A 137 25.86 -26.79 -20.11
C PRO A 137 26.88 -25.74 -19.63
N GLU A 138 28.17 -26.10 -19.55
CA GLU A 138 29.25 -25.18 -19.16
C GLU A 138 29.31 -23.94 -20.04
N ARG A 139 29.01 -24.06 -21.34
CA ARG A 139 29.01 -22.90 -22.25
C ARG A 139 27.96 -21.84 -21.90
N VAL A 140 26.85 -22.28 -21.28
CA VAL A 140 25.79 -21.38 -20.79
C VAL A 140 26.20 -20.85 -19.42
N ARG A 141 26.63 -21.74 -18.50
CA ARG A 141 27.06 -21.38 -17.14
C ARG A 141 28.15 -20.31 -17.10
N GLU A 142 29.18 -20.42 -17.95
CA GLU A 142 30.27 -19.45 -18.05
C GLU A 142 29.79 -18.03 -18.40
N LYS A 143 28.62 -17.89 -19.03
CA LYS A 143 28.05 -16.63 -19.47
C LYS A 143 26.91 -16.11 -18.59
N MET A 144 26.47 -16.92 -17.61
CA MET A 144 25.47 -16.50 -16.63
C MET A 144 26.11 -15.66 -15.53
N GLU A 145 25.31 -14.80 -14.89
CA GLU A 145 25.75 -13.98 -13.76
C GLU A 145 25.92 -14.84 -12.49
N GLU A 146 25.10 -15.88 -12.35
CA GLU A 146 25.09 -16.85 -11.25
C GLU A 146 26.19 -17.91 -11.43
N GLN A 147 27.44 -17.52 -11.19
CA GLN A 147 28.58 -18.44 -11.33
C GLN A 147 28.75 -19.42 -10.16
N LYS A 148 28.12 -19.19 -9.01
CA LYS A 148 28.22 -20.09 -7.86
C LYS A 148 27.21 -21.23 -7.97
N ASP A 149 27.63 -22.45 -7.63
CA ASP A 149 26.78 -23.65 -7.67
C ASP A 149 25.50 -23.52 -6.84
N VAL A 150 25.54 -22.78 -5.73
CA VAL A 150 24.36 -22.54 -4.87
C VAL A 150 23.32 -21.71 -5.61
N ASP A 151 23.76 -20.70 -6.35
CA ASP A 151 22.87 -19.82 -7.11
C ASP A 151 22.32 -20.57 -8.35
N GLN A 152 23.12 -21.46 -8.96
CA GLN A 152 22.68 -22.31 -10.07
C GLN A 152 21.65 -23.38 -9.65
N ALA A 153 21.60 -23.76 -8.38
CA ALA A 153 20.58 -24.68 -7.89
C ALA A 153 19.17 -24.07 -8.00
N SER A 154 19.05 -22.74 -7.98
CA SER A 154 17.78 -22.02 -8.15
C SER A 154 17.15 -22.17 -9.53
N TRP A 155 17.94 -22.57 -10.55
CA TRP A 155 17.42 -22.88 -11.88
C TRP A 155 16.59 -24.17 -11.92
N ARG A 156 16.63 -24.98 -10.85
CA ARG A 156 15.78 -26.16 -10.73
C ARG A 156 14.39 -25.74 -10.29
N ILE A 157 13.40 -26.21 -11.02
CA ILE A 157 12.01 -25.96 -10.72
C ILE A 157 11.51 -27.05 -9.80
N GLU A 158 11.07 -26.65 -8.61
CA GLU A 158 10.46 -27.54 -7.65
C GLU A 158 8.96 -27.69 -7.93
N PRO A 159 8.39 -28.89 -7.73
CA PRO A 159 6.94 -29.05 -7.82
C PRO A 159 6.27 -28.21 -6.73
N LEU A 160 5.17 -27.54 -7.09
CA LEU A 160 4.40 -26.74 -6.14
C LEU A 160 3.65 -27.61 -5.14
N GLY A 161 3.20 -28.79 -5.59
CA GLY A 161 2.48 -29.74 -4.75
C GLY A 161 1.82 -30.85 -5.56
N TRP A 162 1.00 -31.64 -4.86
CA TRP A 162 0.28 -32.79 -5.42
C TRP A 162 -1.22 -32.69 -5.16
N ASP A 163 -2.02 -33.30 -6.02
CA ASP A 163 -3.44 -33.51 -5.76
C ASP A 163 -3.71 -34.89 -5.11
N ARG A 164 -5.00 -35.18 -4.87
CA ARG A 164 -5.44 -36.47 -4.32
C ARG A 164 -5.12 -37.67 -5.22
N ASP A 165 -4.93 -37.45 -6.53
CA ASP A 165 -4.61 -38.48 -7.51
C ASP A 165 -3.08 -38.58 -7.74
N ASP A 166 -2.26 -38.00 -6.84
CA ASP A 166 -0.80 -37.92 -6.92
C ASP A 166 -0.28 -37.20 -8.18
N ARG A 167 -1.11 -36.38 -8.83
CA ARG A 167 -0.69 -35.56 -9.98
C ARG A 167 0.14 -34.40 -9.49
N THR A 168 1.24 -34.15 -10.17
CA THR A 168 2.21 -33.12 -9.76
C THR A 168 1.86 -31.79 -10.41
N TYR A 169 1.80 -30.72 -9.63
CA TYR A 169 1.55 -29.36 -10.09
C TYR A 169 2.84 -28.56 -10.14
N PHE A 170 3.02 -27.81 -11.23
CA PHE A 170 4.16 -26.92 -11.45
C PHE A 170 3.69 -25.50 -11.71
N VAL A 171 4.43 -24.53 -11.18
CA VAL A 171 4.32 -23.13 -11.57
C VAL A 171 5.64 -22.74 -12.21
N LEU A 172 5.58 -22.28 -13.46
CA LEU A 172 6.75 -21.83 -14.20
C LEU A 172 6.90 -20.30 -14.10
N ASP A 173 8.00 -19.75 -14.61
CA ASP A 173 8.31 -18.31 -14.52
C ASP A 173 7.34 -17.43 -15.34
N ASP A 174 6.52 -18.05 -16.19
CA ASP A 174 5.41 -17.40 -16.88
C ASP A 174 4.15 -17.22 -16.01
N ASN A 175 4.24 -17.60 -14.72
CA ASN A 175 3.15 -17.61 -13.73
C ASN A 175 1.94 -18.48 -14.12
N ARG A 176 2.14 -19.49 -14.96
CA ARG A 176 1.08 -20.44 -15.35
C ARG A 176 1.20 -21.72 -14.53
N VAL A 177 0.03 -22.33 -14.30
CA VAL A 177 -0.07 -23.59 -13.55
C VAL A 177 -0.19 -24.75 -14.53
N TYR A 178 0.77 -25.67 -14.43
CA TYR A 178 0.82 -26.90 -15.21
C TYR A 178 0.60 -28.12 -14.32
N ARG A 179 0.09 -29.20 -14.90
CA ARG A 179 -0.15 -30.47 -14.24
C ARG A 179 0.49 -31.60 -15.03
N LEU A 180 1.27 -32.42 -14.33
CA LEU A 180 1.81 -33.67 -14.82
C LEU A 180 1.04 -34.82 -14.19
N THR A 181 0.40 -35.63 -15.04
CA THR A 181 -0.27 -36.87 -14.65
C THR A 181 0.62 -38.04 -15.04
N ASP A 182 0.93 -38.90 -14.08
CA ASP A 182 1.77 -40.07 -14.33
C ASP A 182 1.14 -41.04 -15.33
N ALA A 183 2.00 -41.78 -16.04
CA ALA A 183 1.57 -42.77 -17.00
C ALA A 183 0.74 -43.86 -16.30
N PRO A 184 -0.38 -44.31 -16.88
CA PRO A 184 -1.14 -45.41 -16.30
C PRO A 184 -0.22 -46.63 -16.15
N PRO A 185 -0.29 -47.34 -15.00
CA PRO A 185 0.61 -48.45 -14.74
C PRO A 185 0.51 -49.47 -15.87
N LYS A 186 1.64 -49.79 -16.51
CA LYS A 186 1.71 -50.80 -17.56
C LYS A 186 1.11 -52.09 -17.01
N GLN A 187 0.05 -52.61 -17.63
CA GLN A 187 -0.54 -53.87 -17.23
C GLN A 187 0.50 -54.98 -17.38
N VAL A 188 1.05 -55.44 -16.25
CA VAL A 188 1.92 -56.62 -16.22
C VAL A 188 1.04 -57.80 -16.62
N THR A 189 1.16 -58.24 -17.86
CA THR A 189 0.53 -59.49 -18.29
C THR A 189 1.07 -60.59 -17.38
N PRO A 190 0.22 -61.39 -16.72
CA PRO A 190 0.69 -62.40 -15.79
C PRO A 190 1.57 -63.39 -16.55
N LYS A 191 2.85 -63.49 -16.16
CA LYS A 191 3.78 -64.50 -16.69
C LYS A 191 3.07 -65.85 -16.63
N LYS A 192 2.82 -66.47 -17.79
CA LYS A 192 2.23 -67.81 -17.88
C LYS A 192 3.07 -68.74 -16.99
N LYS A 193 2.47 -69.23 -15.89
CA LYS A 193 3.10 -70.23 -15.02
C LYS A 193 3.49 -71.41 -15.90
N SER A 194 4.79 -71.70 -16.00
CA SER A 194 5.26 -72.92 -16.64
C SER A 194 4.64 -74.12 -15.91
N LYS A 195 4.05 -75.03 -16.68
CA LYS A 195 3.40 -76.25 -16.14
C LYS A 195 4.45 -77.06 -15.33
N PRO A 196 4.09 -77.63 -14.18
CA PRO A 196 5.01 -78.48 -13.43
C PRO A 196 5.25 -79.77 -14.23
N THR A 197 6.51 -80.03 -14.58
CA THR A 197 6.95 -81.27 -15.19
C THR A 197 6.77 -82.42 -14.20
N LYS A 198 5.96 -83.42 -14.59
CA LYS A 198 5.76 -84.64 -13.81
C LYS A 198 7.05 -85.44 -13.73
N TYR A 199 7.38 -85.83 -12.51
CA TYR A 199 8.42 -86.76 -12.12
C TYR A 199 8.22 -88.12 -12.83
N GLY A 200 9.18 -88.53 -13.65
CA GLY A 200 9.26 -89.84 -14.30
C GLY A 200 10.60 -90.48 -13.99
N SER A 201 10.56 -91.67 -13.39
CA SER A 201 11.68 -92.33 -12.73
C SER A 201 12.61 -93.10 -13.70
N ARG A 202 13.91 -93.02 -13.40
CA ARG A 202 14.98 -94.06 -13.52
C ARG A 202 15.60 -94.42 -14.90
N SER A 203 16.90 -94.10 -14.94
CA SER A 203 18.07 -95.01 -15.08
C SER A 203 18.91 -94.97 -16.37
N ASN A 204 20.15 -94.51 -16.18
CA ASN A 204 21.44 -95.03 -16.66
C ASN A 204 21.63 -95.42 -18.16
N LYS A 205 22.54 -94.72 -18.87
CA LYS A 205 23.97 -95.08 -19.05
C LYS A 205 24.56 -94.65 -20.42
N ARG A 206 25.65 -93.85 -20.36
CA ARG A 206 26.86 -93.77 -21.25
C ARG A 206 26.77 -93.30 -22.72
N ARG A 207 27.54 -92.20 -22.97
CA ARG A 207 28.71 -92.06 -23.90
C ARG A 207 28.48 -92.22 -25.43
N ARG A 208 28.69 -91.16 -26.23
CA ARG A 208 29.90 -90.85 -27.07
C ARG A 208 29.57 -89.84 -28.20
N VAL A 209 30.61 -89.11 -28.56
CA VAL A 209 30.79 -88.03 -29.56
C VAL A 209 30.62 -88.50 -31.03
N SER A 210 30.09 -87.63 -31.90
CA SER A 210 30.72 -87.13 -33.16
C SER A 210 29.74 -86.88 -34.33
N ALA A 211 29.73 -85.62 -34.80
CA ALA A 211 29.75 -85.11 -36.18
C ALA A 211 28.87 -85.70 -37.31
N ALA A 212 28.11 -84.84 -38.00
CA ALA A 212 28.40 -84.39 -39.37
C ALA A 212 27.31 -83.44 -39.90
N GLU A 213 27.75 -82.48 -40.72
CA GLU A 213 27.01 -81.40 -41.39
C GLU A 213 26.21 -81.90 -42.61
N ALA A 214 25.13 -81.20 -42.95
CA ALA A 214 24.94 -80.49 -44.24
C ALA A 214 23.48 -80.43 -44.73
N ALA A 215 23.12 -79.20 -45.16
CA ALA A 215 22.26 -78.82 -46.27
C ALA A 215 20.74 -78.54 -46.06
N ASP A 216 20.44 -77.29 -46.43
CA ASP A 216 19.26 -76.70 -47.07
C ASP A 216 18.04 -76.21 -46.25
N GLU A 217 17.88 -74.89 -46.36
CA GLU A 217 16.77 -73.97 -46.05
C GLU A 217 15.53 -74.21 -46.97
N PRO A 218 14.48 -73.37 -46.93
CA PRO A 218 13.62 -72.96 -45.82
C PRO A 218 12.13 -73.11 -46.18
N ASP A 219 11.26 -73.57 -45.28
CA ASP A 219 9.83 -73.19 -45.35
C ASP A 219 9.11 -73.54 -44.05
N GLN A 220 8.75 -72.52 -43.27
CA GLN A 220 7.50 -72.50 -42.51
C GLN A 220 7.30 -71.16 -41.79
N THR A 221 6.40 -70.39 -42.38
CA THR A 221 5.64 -69.31 -41.76
C THR A 221 5.06 -69.71 -40.39
N PRO A 222 5.26 -68.88 -39.34
CA PRO A 222 4.33 -68.81 -38.23
C PRO A 222 3.45 -67.58 -38.39
N LYS A 223 2.16 -67.86 -38.56
CA LYS A 223 1.01 -66.95 -38.55
C LYS A 223 1.21 -65.75 -37.62
N GLU A 224 1.30 -64.60 -38.27
CA GLU A 224 1.04 -63.28 -37.73
C GLU A 224 -0.38 -63.28 -37.15
N SER A 225 -0.48 -63.32 -35.81
CA SER A 225 -1.69 -62.90 -35.13
C SER A 225 -1.84 -61.42 -35.38
N THR A 226 -2.81 -61.07 -36.21
CA THR A 226 -3.29 -59.73 -36.49
C THR A 226 -3.67 -59.03 -35.18
N GLU A 227 -2.70 -58.40 -34.51
CA GLU A 227 -2.98 -57.28 -33.64
C GLU A 227 -3.43 -56.14 -34.55
N ALA A 228 -4.69 -55.72 -34.38
CA ALA A 228 -5.16 -54.49 -34.98
C ALA A 228 -4.17 -53.37 -34.65
N PRO A 229 -3.84 -52.47 -35.58
CA PRO A 229 -2.91 -51.38 -35.31
C PRO A 229 -3.55 -50.51 -34.23
N SER A 230 -3.06 -50.63 -33.00
CA SER A 230 -3.18 -49.53 -32.04
C SER A 230 -2.62 -48.31 -32.75
N PRO A 231 -3.31 -47.15 -32.74
CA PRO A 231 -2.75 -45.95 -33.34
C PRO A 231 -1.36 -45.77 -32.74
N THR A 232 -0.34 -45.75 -33.59
CA THR A 232 1.01 -45.34 -33.23
C THR A 232 0.88 -43.96 -32.62
N ARG A 233 0.72 -43.90 -31.29
CA ARG A 233 0.94 -42.66 -30.55
C ARG A 233 2.42 -42.40 -30.77
N GLU A 234 2.72 -41.40 -31.59
CA GLU A 234 4.07 -40.85 -31.71
C GLU A 234 4.59 -40.66 -30.29
N ASP A 235 5.76 -41.24 -29.99
CA ASP A 235 6.37 -41.11 -28.67
C ASP A 235 6.67 -39.63 -28.44
N ASP A 236 5.82 -39.00 -27.63
CA ASP A 236 5.86 -37.61 -27.24
C ASP A 236 7.03 -37.32 -26.27
N GLY A 237 7.86 -38.32 -25.96
CA GLY A 237 9.06 -38.19 -25.15
C GLY A 237 8.79 -38.18 -23.63
N LEU A 238 7.53 -38.28 -23.22
CA LEU A 238 7.10 -38.33 -21.82
C LEU A 238 6.78 -39.75 -21.32
N GLY A 239 7.03 -40.78 -22.14
CA GLY A 239 6.87 -42.18 -21.71
C GLY A 239 5.45 -42.55 -21.29
N GLY A 240 4.44 -41.84 -21.80
CA GLY A 240 3.03 -42.02 -21.49
C GLY A 240 2.49 -41.15 -20.34
N MET A 241 3.32 -40.28 -19.74
CA MET A 241 2.84 -39.24 -18.82
C MET A 241 2.10 -38.15 -19.59
N LYS A 242 1.11 -37.52 -18.96
CA LYS A 242 0.29 -36.46 -19.58
C LYS A 242 0.63 -35.10 -18.98
N TRP A 243 1.06 -34.16 -19.81
CA TRP A 243 1.26 -32.76 -19.45
C TRP A 243 0.04 -31.92 -19.87
N GLU A 244 -0.45 -31.06 -18.98
CA GLU A 244 -1.60 -30.20 -19.25
C GLU A 244 -1.39 -28.82 -18.62
N CYS A 245 -1.74 -27.76 -19.36
CA CYS A 245 -1.83 -26.41 -18.80
C CYS A 245 -3.21 -26.22 -18.18
N VAL A 246 -3.26 -26.00 -16.86
CA VAL A 246 -4.49 -25.99 -16.08
C VAL A 246 -5.02 -24.57 -15.89
N ALA A 247 -4.13 -23.60 -15.67
CA ALA A 247 -4.52 -22.21 -15.48
C ALA A 247 -3.47 -21.24 -16.03
N VAL A 248 -3.93 -20.25 -16.78
CA VAL A 248 -3.13 -19.18 -17.40
C VAL A 248 -3.51 -17.82 -16.84
N THR A 249 -4.80 -17.55 -16.69
CA THR A 249 -5.29 -16.24 -16.22
C THR A 249 -5.53 -16.22 -14.71
N LEU A 250 -5.60 -15.03 -14.14
CA LEU A 250 -5.95 -14.84 -12.74
C LEU A 250 -7.30 -15.48 -12.40
N GLU A 251 -8.29 -15.34 -13.28
CA GLU A 251 -9.62 -15.92 -13.12
C GLU A 251 -9.58 -17.46 -13.11
N GLU A 252 -8.79 -18.06 -13.98
CA GLU A 252 -8.59 -19.52 -14.03
C GLU A 252 -7.89 -20.04 -12.78
N VAL A 253 -6.87 -19.33 -12.27
CA VAL A 253 -6.17 -19.69 -11.02
C VAL A 253 -7.11 -19.58 -9.82
N GLN A 254 -7.91 -18.52 -9.75
CA GLN A 254 -8.93 -18.37 -8.71
C GLN A 254 -9.98 -19.50 -8.79
N GLY A 255 -10.41 -19.87 -10.00
CA GLY A 255 -11.29 -21.01 -10.24
C GLY A 255 -10.68 -22.35 -9.80
N LEU A 256 -9.40 -22.55 -10.08
CA LEU A 256 -8.65 -23.73 -9.64
C LEU A 256 -8.59 -23.81 -8.11
N ILE A 257 -8.23 -22.71 -7.43
CA ILE A 257 -8.20 -22.62 -5.97
C ILE A 257 -9.60 -22.88 -5.37
N ALA A 258 -10.66 -22.37 -6.01
CA ALA A 258 -12.02 -22.60 -5.58
C ALA A 258 -12.43 -24.09 -5.69
N SER A 259 -11.92 -24.81 -6.70
CA SER A 259 -12.16 -26.25 -6.85
C SER A 259 -11.61 -27.07 -5.68
N PHE A 260 -10.48 -26.64 -5.10
CA PHE A 260 -9.83 -27.27 -3.94
C PHE A 260 -10.37 -26.78 -2.58
N HIS A 261 -11.35 -25.87 -2.53
CA HIS A 261 -11.85 -25.33 -1.26
C HIS A 261 -12.65 -26.36 -0.44
N LYS A 262 -13.26 -27.36 -1.09
CA LYS A 262 -14.14 -28.34 -0.44
C LYS A 262 -13.44 -29.66 -0.09
N THR A 263 -12.16 -29.79 -0.40
CA THR A 263 -11.49 -31.08 -0.31
C THR A 263 -10.94 -31.32 1.09
N LYS A 264 -10.92 -32.61 1.49
CA LYS A 264 -10.44 -33.04 2.80
C LYS A 264 -8.98 -33.47 2.78
N ASP A 265 -8.43 -33.65 1.59
CA ASP A 265 -7.07 -34.10 1.34
C ASP A 265 -6.05 -33.04 1.81
N ASP A 266 -4.96 -33.48 2.44
CA ASP A 266 -3.95 -32.57 3.00
C ASP A 266 -3.01 -32.04 1.90
N ASN A 267 -2.72 -32.82 0.86
CA ASN A 267 -1.87 -32.38 -0.25
C ASN A 267 -2.57 -31.25 -1.02
N GLU A 268 -3.87 -31.39 -1.29
CA GLU A 268 -4.65 -30.36 -1.96
C GLU A 268 -4.81 -29.08 -1.11
N LYS A 269 -4.83 -29.20 0.23
CA LYS A 269 -4.80 -28.02 1.11
C LYS A 269 -3.47 -27.28 0.98
N ILE A 270 -2.35 -28.00 1.02
CA ILE A 270 -1.01 -27.42 0.86
C ILE A 270 -0.88 -26.75 -0.50
N LEU A 271 -1.32 -27.43 -1.57
CA LEU A 271 -1.31 -26.88 -2.93
C LEU A 271 -2.15 -25.60 -3.03
N ARG A 272 -3.37 -25.62 -2.47
CA ARG A 272 -4.27 -24.46 -2.45
C ARG A 272 -3.66 -23.28 -1.71
N ASP A 273 -3.10 -23.53 -0.53
CA ASP A 273 -2.53 -22.48 0.31
C ASP A 273 -1.26 -21.91 -0.36
N SER A 274 -0.43 -22.75 -0.97
CA SER A 274 0.74 -22.32 -1.76
C SER A 274 0.36 -21.47 -2.98
N LEU A 275 -0.66 -21.88 -3.76
CA LEU A 275 -1.19 -21.09 -4.89
C LEU A 275 -1.76 -19.75 -4.43
N ARG A 276 -2.46 -19.74 -3.28
CA ARG A 276 -3.05 -18.52 -2.71
C ARG A 276 -1.98 -17.55 -2.22
N ASP A 277 -0.95 -18.05 -1.53
CA ASP A 277 0.02 -17.19 -0.85
C ASP A 277 1.12 -16.71 -1.80
N HIS A 278 1.54 -17.53 -2.77
CA HIS A 278 2.65 -17.21 -3.66
C HIS A 278 2.21 -16.73 -5.04
N LEU A 279 1.24 -17.39 -5.68
CA LEU A 279 0.89 -17.11 -7.08
C LEU A 279 -0.15 -15.99 -7.23
N LEU A 280 -1.20 -15.97 -6.41
CA LEU A 280 -2.25 -14.94 -6.51
C LEU A 280 -1.71 -13.51 -6.38
N PRO A 281 -0.85 -13.15 -5.41
CA PRO A 281 -0.37 -11.78 -5.28
C PRO A 281 0.45 -11.33 -6.49
N ILE A 282 1.17 -12.26 -7.13
CA ILE A 282 1.96 -11.98 -8.32
C ILE A 282 1.03 -11.70 -9.51
N LEU A 283 0.03 -12.56 -9.72
CA LEU A 283 -0.93 -12.40 -10.82
C LEU A 283 -1.80 -11.14 -10.65
N GLU A 284 -2.27 -10.83 -9.44
CA GLU A 284 -3.04 -9.61 -9.15
C GLU A 284 -2.24 -8.36 -9.51
N LYS A 285 -0.97 -8.31 -9.10
CA LYS A 285 -0.07 -7.20 -9.41
C LYS A 285 0.23 -7.09 -10.90
N GLN A 286 0.39 -8.22 -11.60
CA GLN A 286 0.59 -8.23 -13.05
C GLN A 286 -0.64 -7.74 -13.80
N GLU A 287 -1.84 -8.16 -13.40
CA GLU A 287 -3.08 -7.73 -14.02
C GLU A 287 -3.35 -6.24 -13.76
N GLU A 288 -3.10 -5.75 -12.55
CA GLU A 288 -3.19 -4.32 -12.22
C GLU A 288 -2.21 -3.49 -13.07
N SER A 289 -0.97 -3.96 -13.21
CA SER A 289 0.05 -3.35 -14.07
C SER A 289 -0.40 -3.31 -15.55
N ARG A 290 -0.96 -4.41 -16.05
CA ARG A 290 -1.52 -4.49 -17.42
C ARG A 290 -2.66 -3.50 -17.62
N LYS A 291 -3.64 -3.48 -16.71
CA LYS A 291 -4.76 -2.53 -16.71
C LYS A 291 -4.28 -1.07 -16.65
N ARG A 292 -3.27 -0.78 -15.82
CA ARG A 292 -2.69 0.57 -15.73
C ARG A 292 -2.00 0.99 -17.05
N LYS A 293 -1.22 0.09 -17.66
CA LYS A 293 -0.58 0.36 -18.97
C LYS A 293 -1.60 0.53 -20.08
N GLU A 294 -2.68 -0.26 -20.09
CA GLU A 294 -3.78 -0.14 -21.05
C GLU A 294 -4.51 1.19 -20.88
N GLN A 295 -4.89 1.56 -19.66
CA GLN A 295 -5.50 2.87 -19.37
C GLN A 295 -4.58 4.04 -19.76
N GLN A 296 -3.27 3.90 -19.58
CA GLN A 296 -2.32 4.91 -20.01
C GLN A 296 -2.28 5.02 -21.54
N ARG A 297 -2.19 3.90 -22.25
CA ARG A 297 -2.23 3.86 -23.73
C ARG A 297 -3.54 4.41 -24.28
N GLU A 298 -4.67 4.07 -23.67
CA GLU A 298 -5.99 4.60 -24.04
C GLU A 298 -6.04 6.12 -23.83
N LYS A 299 -5.54 6.63 -22.69
CA LYS A 299 -5.45 8.07 -22.43
C LYS A 299 -4.53 8.78 -23.44
N GLU A 300 -3.39 8.19 -23.78
CA GLU A 300 -2.46 8.72 -24.77
C GLU A 300 -3.09 8.74 -26.17
N LEU A 301 -3.77 7.67 -26.57
CA LEU A 301 -4.49 7.57 -27.83
C LEU A 301 -5.64 8.58 -27.89
N LEU A 302 -6.39 8.75 -26.80
CA LEU A 302 -7.47 9.72 -26.68
C LEU A 302 -6.92 11.16 -26.73
N ASN A 303 -5.78 11.42 -26.09
CA ASN A 303 -5.08 12.70 -26.17
C ASN A 303 -4.56 12.97 -27.59
N LEU A 304 -3.98 11.97 -28.24
CA LEU A 304 -3.52 12.06 -29.63
C LEU A 304 -4.70 12.32 -30.58
N ALA A 305 -5.83 11.65 -30.37
CA ALA A 305 -7.06 11.87 -31.12
C ALA A 305 -7.63 13.27 -30.88
N LYS A 306 -7.58 13.80 -29.65
CA LYS A 306 -7.93 15.21 -29.36
C LYS A 306 -7.01 16.18 -30.09
N MET A 307 -5.70 15.93 -30.10
CA MET A 307 -4.72 16.78 -30.82
C MET A 307 -4.89 16.69 -32.35
N ALA A 308 -5.24 15.52 -32.88
CA ALA A 308 -5.53 15.34 -34.31
C ALA A 308 -6.85 16.05 -34.72
N ASN A 309 -7.87 15.98 -33.87
CA ASN A 309 -9.15 16.67 -34.11
C ASN A 309 -9.11 18.17 -33.81
N ALA A 310 -8.10 18.68 -33.08
CA ALA A 310 -7.92 20.10 -32.76
C ALA A 310 -7.60 20.98 -33.98
N LYS A 311 -7.29 20.41 -35.16
CA LYS A 311 -7.09 21.17 -36.41
C LYS A 311 -8.38 21.60 -37.12
N ARG A 312 -9.57 21.29 -36.59
CA ARG A 312 -10.82 21.90 -37.04
C ARG A 312 -11.35 22.85 -35.97
N SER A 313 -11.18 24.16 -36.21
CA SER A 313 -11.76 25.33 -35.50
C SER A 313 -10.94 26.02 -34.40
N SER A 314 -9.94 26.82 -34.83
CA SER A 314 -9.21 27.76 -33.96
C SER A 314 -10.10 28.80 -33.25
N ARG A 315 -11.33 29.03 -33.71
CA ARG A 315 -12.27 30.00 -33.11
C ARG A 315 -13.12 29.43 -31.97
N ILE A 316 -13.32 28.12 -31.92
CA ILE A 316 -14.15 27.48 -30.87
C ILE A 316 -13.28 27.12 -29.66
N ALA A 317 -12.03 26.70 -29.90
CA ALA A 317 -11.08 26.35 -28.85
C ALA A 317 -10.77 27.50 -27.88
N GLY A 318 -10.51 28.72 -28.39
CA GLY A 318 -10.20 29.88 -27.54
C GLY A 318 -11.36 30.29 -26.63
N LYS A 319 -12.61 30.12 -27.09
CA LYS A 319 -13.80 30.46 -26.31
C LYS A 319 -14.07 29.45 -25.19
N VAL A 320 -13.83 28.17 -25.44
CA VAL A 320 -14.00 27.09 -24.45
C VAL A 320 -12.87 27.13 -23.41
N GLU A 321 -11.63 27.42 -23.83
CA GLU A 321 -10.51 27.57 -22.91
C GLU A 321 -10.67 28.77 -21.98
N GLN A 322 -11.15 29.89 -22.52
CA GLN A 322 -11.48 31.08 -21.71
C GLN A 322 -12.62 30.80 -20.72
N GLN A 323 -13.67 30.09 -21.14
CA GLN A 323 -14.75 29.68 -20.22
C GLN A 323 -14.25 28.77 -19.09
N LYS A 324 -13.37 27.82 -19.41
CA LYS A 324 -12.81 26.90 -18.41
C LYS A 324 -11.87 27.60 -17.43
N GLN A 325 -11.07 28.56 -17.90
CA GLN A 325 -10.25 29.40 -17.02
C GLN A 325 -11.11 30.27 -16.10
N GLU A 326 -12.22 30.82 -16.61
CA GLU A 326 -13.14 31.64 -15.83
C GLU A 326 -13.92 30.81 -14.78
N GLU A 327 -14.30 29.58 -15.12
CA GLU A 327 -14.94 28.64 -14.19
C GLU A 327 -13.98 28.22 -13.06
N LYS A 328 -12.74 27.89 -13.40
CA LYS A 328 -11.71 27.54 -12.41
C LYS A 328 -11.39 28.72 -11.48
N ALA A 329 -11.30 29.93 -12.02
CA ALA A 329 -11.09 31.13 -11.21
C ALA A 329 -12.27 31.41 -10.26
N LYS A 330 -13.51 31.11 -10.68
CA LYS A 330 -14.70 31.23 -9.81
C LYS A 330 -14.70 30.19 -8.69
N GLU A 331 -14.28 28.95 -8.98
CA GLU A 331 -14.19 27.89 -7.97
C GLU A 331 -13.10 28.20 -6.93
N GLU A 332 -11.92 28.63 -7.37
CA GLU A 332 -10.83 29.05 -6.48
C GLU A 332 -11.24 30.25 -5.61
N ALA A 333 -11.96 31.23 -6.17
CA ALA A 333 -12.49 32.35 -5.41
C ALA A 333 -13.53 31.94 -4.36
N GLN A 334 -14.41 30.98 -4.68
CA GLN A 334 -15.38 30.44 -3.72
C GLN A 334 -14.71 29.70 -2.57
N VAL A 335 -13.66 28.92 -2.85
CA VAL A 335 -12.89 28.21 -1.82
C VAL A 335 -12.21 29.20 -0.87
N VAL A 336 -11.56 30.24 -1.42
CA VAL A 336 -10.91 31.28 -0.60
C VAL A 336 -11.94 32.02 0.26
N GLN A 337 -13.11 32.34 -0.29
CA GLN A 337 -14.18 33.01 0.47
C GLN A 337 -14.73 32.10 1.59
N ALA A 338 -14.93 30.81 1.31
CA ALA A 338 -15.38 29.84 2.32
C ALA A 338 -14.36 29.67 3.45
N GLN A 339 -13.07 29.62 3.13
CA GLN A 339 -11.98 29.57 4.12
C GLN A 339 -11.95 30.83 5.00
N GLN A 340 -12.12 32.02 4.42
CA GLN A 340 -12.18 33.28 5.19
C GLN A 340 -13.39 33.35 6.12
N VAL A 341 -14.55 32.86 5.67
CA VAL A 341 -15.76 32.79 6.51
C VAL A 341 -15.58 31.79 7.65
N ALA A 342 -14.99 30.62 7.38
CA ALA A 342 -14.70 29.61 8.39
C ALA A 342 -13.74 30.15 9.47
N ALA A 343 -12.64 30.80 9.06
CA ALA A 343 -11.67 31.40 9.98
C ALA A 343 -12.29 32.47 10.89
N ARG A 344 -13.13 33.36 10.35
CA ARG A 344 -13.84 34.37 11.16
C ARG A 344 -14.83 33.74 12.15
N LYS A 345 -15.50 32.66 11.77
CA LYS A 345 -16.44 31.95 12.65
C LYS A 345 -15.69 31.29 13.82
N GLU A 346 -14.53 30.70 13.56
CA GLU A 346 -13.68 30.10 14.60
C GLU A 346 -13.16 31.17 15.58
N GLU A 347 -12.70 32.31 15.07
CA GLU A 347 -12.26 33.43 15.91
C GLU A 347 -13.40 33.97 16.79
N GLN A 348 -14.60 34.12 16.22
CA GLN A 348 -15.78 34.53 16.98
C GLN A 348 -16.17 33.53 18.07
N GLN A 349 -16.05 32.22 17.81
CA GLN A 349 -16.31 31.18 18.80
C GLN A 349 -15.31 31.25 19.95
N ARG A 350 -14.01 31.41 19.65
CA ARG A 350 -12.96 31.60 20.67
C ARG A 350 -13.23 32.83 21.54
N LEU A 351 -13.52 33.98 20.92
CA LEU A 351 -13.83 35.21 21.65
C LEU A 351 -15.10 35.09 22.50
N LYS A 352 -16.10 34.32 22.05
CA LYS A 352 -17.32 34.07 22.84
C LYS A 352 -17.02 33.23 24.08
N LEU A 353 -16.26 32.14 23.94
CA LEU A 353 -15.85 31.28 25.06
C LEU A 353 -14.99 32.06 26.08
N GLU A 354 -14.09 32.91 25.61
CA GLU A 354 -13.25 33.75 26.46
C GLU A 354 -14.08 34.80 27.22
N LYS A 355 -15.01 35.49 26.53
CA LYS A 355 -15.94 36.44 27.18
C LYS A 355 -16.85 35.77 28.20
N GLU A 356 -17.31 34.55 27.92
CA GLU A 356 -18.13 33.79 28.86
C GLU A 356 -17.33 33.46 30.13
N ARG A 357 -16.08 33.00 29.98
CA ARG A 357 -15.16 32.80 31.11
C ARG A 357 -14.93 34.10 31.89
N ASP A 358 -14.67 35.21 31.20
CA ASP A 358 -14.47 36.52 31.84
C ASP A 358 -15.70 37.03 32.59
N SER A 359 -16.89 36.85 32.01
CA SER A 359 -18.15 37.26 32.64
C SER A 359 -18.41 36.48 33.93
N ARG A 360 -18.08 35.18 33.96
CA ARG A 360 -18.18 34.32 35.15
C ARG A 360 -17.24 34.80 36.25
N LEU A 361 -15.98 35.13 35.89
CA LEU A 361 -15.01 35.68 36.84
C LEU A 361 -15.42 37.06 37.37
N LEU A 362 -15.94 37.95 36.53
CA LEU A 362 -16.42 39.28 36.95
C LEU A 362 -17.65 39.18 37.88
N SER A 363 -18.57 38.25 37.61
CA SER A 363 -19.73 38.03 38.49
C SER A 363 -19.31 37.55 39.87
N ARG A 364 -18.29 36.68 39.96
CA ARG A 364 -17.70 36.26 41.24
C ARG A 364 -17.03 37.44 41.95
N GLU A 365 -16.16 38.17 41.27
CA GLU A 365 -15.45 39.33 41.86
C GLU A 365 -16.44 40.36 42.43
N LYS A 366 -17.58 40.56 41.76
CA LYS A 366 -18.66 41.42 42.26
C LYS A 366 -19.31 40.86 43.53
N ARG A 367 -19.59 39.55 43.60
CA ARG A 367 -20.16 38.90 44.79
C ARG A 367 -19.20 38.98 45.98
N LEU A 368 -17.92 38.71 45.76
CA LEU A 368 -16.88 38.83 46.79
C LEU A 368 -16.76 40.28 47.29
N LYS A 369 -16.73 41.25 46.38
CA LYS A 369 -16.67 42.67 46.76
C LYS A 369 -17.93 43.14 47.50
N GLU A 370 -19.09 42.59 47.19
CA GLU A 370 -20.32 42.88 47.92
C GLU A 370 -20.29 42.30 49.34
N ARG A 371 -19.78 41.07 49.51
CA ARG A 371 -19.54 40.45 50.81
C ARG A 371 -18.52 41.24 51.64
N GLU A 372 -17.38 41.60 51.05
CA GLU A 372 -16.34 42.42 51.68
C GLU A 372 -16.88 43.80 52.09
N ALA A 373 -17.74 44.42 51.28
CA ALA A 373 -18.38 45.69 51.62
C ALA A 373 -19.33 45.57 52.81
N ARG A 374 -20.09 44.46 52.92
CA ARG A 374 -20.95 44.18 54.09
C ARG A 374 -20.13 43.93 55.35
N ARG A 375 -19.06 43.16 55.24
CA ARG A 375 -18.07 42.96 56.32
C ARG A 375 -17.50 44.29 56.81
N SER A 376 -17.04 45.13 55.88
CA SER A 376 -16.50 46.46 56.21
C SER A 376 -17.54 47.40 56.84
N GLN A 377 -18.83 47.25 56.49
CA GLN A 377 -19.90 48.00 57.14
C GLN A 377 -20.09 47.54 58.60
N HIS A 378 -20.20 46.24 58.85
CA HIS A 378 -20.32 45.70 60.20
C HIS A 378 -19.09 46.00 61.07
N GLU A 379 -17.89 45.95 60.51
CA GLU A 379 -16.66 46.32 61.21
C GLU A 379 -16.63 47.82 61.59
N ARG A 380 -17.08 48.70 60.68
CA ARG A 380 -17.22 50.15 60.97
C ARG A 380 -18.27 50.42 62.03
N GLU A 381 -19.41 49.74 61.99
CA GLU A 381 -20.46 49.86 63.02
C GLU A 381 -19.96 49.37 64.38
N LEU A 382 -19.21 48.26 64.42
CA LEU A 382 -18.58 47.75 65.64
C LEU A 382 -17.57 48.77 66.21
N SER A 383 -16.75 49.36 65.34
CA SER A 383 -15.76 50.39 65.72
C SER A 383 -16.45 51.64 66.29
N GLN A 384 -17.48 52.16 65.62
CA GLN A 384 -18.25 53.31 66.10
C GLN A 384 -18.91 53.05 67.47
N LEU A 385 -19.54 51.89 67.66
CA LEU A 385 -20.13 51.50 68.95
C LEU A 385 -19.08 51.38 70.06
N SER A 386 -17.84 51.00 69.73
CA SER A 386 -16.72 50.95 70.67
C SER A 386 -16.20 52.35 71.07
N GLU A 387 -16.20 53.30 70.13
CA GLU A 387 -15.82 54.71 70.38
C GLU A 387 -16.88 55.47 71.18
N ASP A 388 -18.17 55.22 70.91
CA ASP A 388 -19.28 55.78 71.69
C ASP A 388 -19.30 55.26 73.14
N ASN A 389 -18.90 54.01 73.37
CA ASN A 389 -18.68 53.46 74.71
C ASN A 389 -17.53 54.16 75.44
N ARG A 390 -16.44 54.47 74.73
CA ARG A 390 -15.25 55.13 75.29
C ARG A 390 -15.45 56.62 75.58
N SER A 391 -16.27 57.29 74.78
CA SER A 391 -16.53 58.74 74.89
C SER A 391 -17.69 59.08 75.83
N GLY A 392 -18.48 58.09 76.28
CA GLY A 392 -19.58 58.31 77.22
C GLY A 392 -20.72 59.19 76.70
N SER A 393 -20.78 59.42 75.38
CA SER A 393 -21.66 60.40 74.73
C SER A 393 -23.08 59.87 74.44
N GLY A 394 -23.32 58.56 74.62
CA GLY A 394 -24.59 57.91 74.26
C GLY A 394 -25.65 57.89 75.38
N ARG A 395 -26.85 58.40 75.12
CA ARG A 395 -28.06 58.27 75.98
C ARG A 395 -28.69 56.86 75.93
N VAL A 396 -27.89 55.80 75.84
CA VAL A 396 -28.37 54.43 75.64
C VAL A 396 -27.97 53.57 76.84
N SER A 397 -28.90 52.74 77.33
CA SER A 397 -28.62 51.79 78.41
C SER A 397 -27.49 50.83 78.03
N GLU A 398 -26.52 50.65 78.93
CA GLU A 398 -25.34 49.78 78.80
C GLU A 398 -25.69 48.37 78.29
N ARG A 399 -26.82 47.81 78.74
CA ARG A 399 -27.33 46.49 78.28
C ARG A 399 -27.68 46.46 76.79
N ARG A 400 -28.20 47.55 76.25
CA ARG A 400 -28.57 47.67 74.83
C ARG A 400 -27.34 47.88 73.94
N LEU A 401 -26.33 48.58 74.44
CA LEU A 401 -25.04 48.76 73.76
C LEU A 401 -24.29 47.42 73.63
N GLN A 402 -24.21 46.64 74.71
CA GLN A 402 -23.61 45.31 74.70
C GLN A 402 -24.32 44.36 73.72
N ALA A 403 -25.67 44.39 73.67
CA ALA A 403 -26.44 43.56 72.75
C ALA A 403 -26.19 43.93 71.27
N GLU A 404 -25.99 45.20 70.93
CA GLU A 404 -25.68 45.61 69.55
C GLU A 404 -24.24 45.25 69.15
N ILE A 405 -23.28 45.32 70.09
CA ILE A 405 -21.91 44.86 69.88
C ILE A 405 -21.87 43.34 69.64
N GLU A 406 -22.58 42.56 70.45
CA GLU A 406 -22.65 41.11 70.31
C GLU A 406 -23.34 40.71 68.99
N LYS A 407 -24.37 41.45 68.58
CA LYS A 407 -25.06 41.25 67.30
C LYS A 407 -24.17 41.56 66.09
N ASN A 408 -23.43 42.67 66.11
CA ASN A 408 -22.47 43.00 65.04
C ASN A 408 -21.30 42.01 65.01
N LYS A 409 -20.83 41.55 66.17
CA LYS A 409 -19.81 40.50 66.25
C LYS A 409 -20.29 39.16 65.70
N ARG A 410 -21.54 38.79 66.00
CA ARG A 410 -22.18 37.58 65.45
C ARG A 410 -22.39 37.67 63.94
N ALA A 411 -22.79 38.84 63.43
CA ALA A 411 -22.91 39.07 61.99
C ALA A 411 -21.56 39.00 61.26
N LEU A 412 -20.48 39.49 61.88
CA LEU A 412 -19.11 39.31 61.35
C LEU A 412 -18.69 37.84 61.35
N GLN A 413 -18.99 37.10 62.41
CA GLN A 413 -18.66 35.67 62.49
C GLN A 413 -19.46 34.84 61.46
N GLU A 414 -20.75 35.14 61.26
CA GLU A 414 -21.58 34.48 60.25
C GLU A 414 -21.06 34.78 58.83
N LEU A 415 -20.60 35.99 58.55
CA LEU A 415 -19.94 36.34 57.29
C LEU A 415 -18.57 35.66 57.12
N ASP A 416 -17.81 35.47 58.21
CA ASP A 416 -16.55 34.71 58.19
C ASP A 416 -16.80 33.22 57.90
N ASP A 417 -17.77 32.61 58.58
CA ASP A 417 -18.17 31.22 58.36
C ASP A 417 -18.70 31.00 56.92
N GLU A 418 -19.50 31.95 56.38
CA GLU A 418 -19.97 31.94 54.99
C GLU A 418 -18.86 32.09 53.94
N ASP A 419 -17.79 32.84 54.25
CA ASP A 419 -16.64 33.02 53.37
C ASP A 419 -15.68 31.81 53.41
N GLU A 420 -15.62 31.05 54.51
CA GLU A 420 -14.81 29.83 54.59
C GLU A 420 -15.43 28.64 53.82
N GLU A 421 -16.77 28.51 53.83
CA GLU A 421 -17.46 27.37 53.22
C GLU A 421 -17.65 27.49 51.70
N ASP A 422 -17.80 28.71 51.15
CA ASP A 422 -18.21 28.93 49.75
C ASP A 422 -17.06 29.15 48.74
N ASP A 423 -15.82 29.33 49.20
CA ASP A 423 -14.87 30.17 48.45
C ASP A 423 -13.78 29.44 47.65
N TRP A 424 -13.88 28.12 47.54
CA TRP A 424 -13.05 27.34 46.63
C TRP A 424 -13.84 26.88 45.40
N ILE A 425 -13.38 27.26 44.20
CA ILE A 425 -13.96 26.82 42.93
C ILE A 425 -12.85 26.47 41.96
N PHE A 426 -13.06 25.37 41.25
CA PHE A 426 -12.21 24.89 40.17
C PHE A 426 -12.65 25.54 38.85
N ASP A 427 -11.75 26.23 38.14
CA ASP A 427 -11.99 26.76 36.77
C ASP A 427 -10.70 26.69 35.95
N CYS A 428 -10.44 25.50 35.42
CA CYS A 428 -9.23 25.19 34.68
C CYS A 428 -9.45 25.29 33.16
N ILE A 429 -8.37 25.59 32.41
CA ILE A 429 -8.40 25.70 30.93
C ILE A 429 -8.83 24.42 30.21
N CYS A 430 -8.81 23.27 30.90
CA CYS A 430 -9.25 21.98 30.36
C CYS A 430 -10.78 21.84 30.30
N GLY A 431 -11.54 22.79 30.85
CA GLY A 431 -13.00 22.80 30.81
C GLY A 431 -13.68 22.21 32.04
N VAL A 432 -12.91 21.67 33.00
CA VAL A 432 -13.42 21.28 34.32
C VAL A 432 -13.73 22.54 35.12
N TYR A 433 -14.98 22.63 35.56
CA TYR A 433 -15.53 23.77 36.29
C TYR A 433 -16.47 23.31 37.40
N GLY A 434 -16.35 23.92 38.59
CA GLY A 434 -17.22 23.68 39.74
C GLY A 434 -16.44 23.37 41.02
N GLN A 435 -17.13 22.89 42.06
CA GLN A 435 -16.50 22.33 43.27
C GLN A 435 -16.18 20.86 43.01
N VAL A 436 -15.19 20.62 42.15
CA VAL A 436 -14.78 19.28 41.71
C VAL A 436 -13.29 19.13 41.99
N ASP A 437 -12.93 18.05 42.66
CA ASP A 437 -11.54 17.62 42.86
C ASP A 437 -11.28 16.39 42.00
N ASP A 438 -10.50 16.57 40.94
CA ASP A 438 -10.11 15.53 40.00
C ASP A 438 -8.92 14.68 40.51
N GLY A 439 -8.44 14.91 41.74
CA GLY A 439 -7.35 14.16 42.37
C GLY A 439 -5.97 14.41 41.76
N THR A 440 -5.86 15.43 40.90
CA THR A 440 -4.59 15.85 40.30
C THR A 440 -4.11 17.15 40.93
N HIS A 441 -2.78 17.37 40.96
CA HIS A 441 -2.19 18.50 41.67
C HIS A 441 -2.78 19.84 41.21
N SER A 442 -3.49 20.51 42.12
CA SER A 442 -4.20 21.76 41.87
C SER A 442 -3.56 22.91 42.64
N ILE A 443 -3.54 24.09 42.03
CA ILE A 443 -2.98 25.32 42.62
C ILE A 443 -4.01 26.44 42.58
N SER A 444 -4.08 27.23 43.66
CA SER A 444 -4.98 28.38 43.82
C SER A 444 -4.31 29.67 43.35
N CYS A 445 -5.02 30.48 42.56
CA CYS A 445 -4.54 31.81 42.18
C CYS A 445 -4.77 32.83 43.29
N GLU A 446 -3.73 33.57 43.69
CA GLU A 446 -3.79 34.49 44.85
C GLU A 446 -4.68 35.72 44.64
N LYS A 447 -4.89 36.12 43.38
CA LYS A 447 -5.72 37.29 43.06
C LYS A 447 -7.21 37.02 42.98
N CYS A 448 -7.60 35.79 42.66
CA CYS A 448 -9.00 35.45 42.40
C CYS A 448 -9.47 34.18 43.09
N ASN A 449 -8.60 33.54 43.88
CA ASN A 449 -8.84 32.33 44.64
C ASN A 449 -9.51 31.21 43.82
N VAL A 450 -9.12 31.06 42.55
CA VAL A 450 -9.59 30.01 41.63
C VAL A 450 -8.54 28.90 41.56
N TRP A 451 -9.00 27.65 41.67
CA TRP A 451 -8.18 26.46 41.57
C TRP A 451 -8.01 26.00 40.11
N GLN A 452 -6.78 25.65 39.73
CA GLN A 452 -6.42 25.18 38.39
C GLN A 452 -5.42 24.02 38.50
N HIS A 453 -5.43 23.11 37.53
CA HIS A 453 -4.39 22.07 37.43
C HIS A 453 -3.00 22.67 37.18
N SER A 454 -2.01 22.30 37.99
CA SER A 454 -0.61 22.74 37.81
C SER A 454 -0.09 22.38 36.41
N LYS A 455 -0.39 21.17 35.94
CA LYS A 455 -0.07 20.67 34.59
C LYS A 455 -0.67 21.53 33.48
N CYS A 456 -1.92 21.96 33.62
CA CYS A 456 -2.58 22.77 32.61
C CYS A 456 -2.00 24.20 32.52
N VAL A 457 -1.42 24.69 33.62
CA VAL A 457 -0.77 26.00 33.65
C VAL A 457 0.74 25.91 33.38
N GLY A 458 1.27 24.69 33.22
CA GLY A 458 2.69 24.45 32.92
C GLY A 458 3.62 24.61 34.12
N ILE A 459 3.10 24.50 35.34
CA ILE A 459 3.87 24.59 36.58
C ILE A 459 4.12 23.17 37.08
N SER A 460 5.36 22.86 37.43
CA SER A 460 5.72 21.56 38.00
C SER A 460 5.30 21.46 39.48
N GLU A 461 4.97 20.25 39.94
CA GLU A 461 4.52 20.00 41.34
C GLU A 461 5.56 20.51 42.35
N THR A 462 6.85 20.29 42.06
CA THR A 462 7.97 20.73 42.91
C THR A 462 8.20 22.25 42.94
N GLU A 463 7.70 22.98 41.94
CA GLU A 463 7.75 24.44 41.90
C GLU A 463 6.54 25.05 42.63
N ALA A 464 5.39 24.40 42.53
CA ALA A 464 4.16 24.79 43.23
C ALA A 464 4.25 24.59 44.75
N GLU A 465 5.04 23.61 45.23
CA GLU A 465 5.23 23.34 46.66
C GLU A 465 6.18 24.32 47.38
N ARG A 466 6.79 25.28 46.65
CA ARG A 466 7.71 26.26 47.25
C ARG A 466 6.93 27.32 48.01
N THR A 467 7.37 27.61 49.24
CA THR A 467 6.73 28.57 50.16
C THR A 467 6.76 30.03 49.67
N GLU A 468 7.59 30.37 48.68
CA GLU A 468 7.69 31.70 48.08
C GLU A 468 6.99 31.81 46.70
N PHE A 469 6.32 30.75 46.24
CA PHE A 469 5.70 30.75 44.91
C PHE A 469 4.29 31.33 44.92
N HIS A 470 4.16 32.53 44.36
CA HIS A 470 2.89 33.24 44.23
C HIS A 470 2.27 33.01 42.84
N PHE A 471 1.20 32.21 42.76
CA PHE A 471 0.56 31.90 41.49
C PHE A 471 -0.48 32.97 41.09
N VAL A 472 -0.29 33.56 39.91
CA VAL A 472 -1.26 34.45 39.26
C VAL A 472 -1.71 33.85 37.95
N CYS A 473 -3.00 33.53 37.83
CA CYS A 473 -3.55 32.93 36.62
C CYS A 473 -3.49 33.90 35.41
N GLN A 474 -3.52 33.33 34.20
CA GLN A 474 -3.45 34.09 32.94
C GLN A 474 -4.51 35.20 32.86
N THR A 475 -5.72 34.96 33.36
CA THR A 475 -6.79 35.96 33.35
C THR A 475 -6.47 37.16 34.25
N CYS A 476 -5.94 36.92 35.45
CA CYS A 476 -5.53 37.98 36.37
C CYS A 476 -4.29 38.74 35.86
N ARG A 477 -3.39 38.06 35.15
CA ARG A 477 -2.23 38.68 34.51
C ARG A 477 -2.65 39.60 33.37
N ARG A 478 -3.53 39.15 32.46
CA ARG A 478 -4.08 39.96 31.37
C ARG A 478 -4.83 41.19 31.89
N ARG A 479 -5.66 41.04 32.95
CA ARG A 479 -6.34 42.20 33.57
C ARG A 479 -5.37 43.20 34.19
N ALA A 480 -4.27 42.73 34.80
CA ALA A 480 -3.24 43.61 35.34
C ALA A 480 -2.54 44.39 34.22
N GLU A 481 -2.25 43.73 33.09
CA GLU A 481 -1.67 44.34 31.89
C GLU A 481 -2.63 45.37 31.26
N GLU A 482 -3.93 45.04 31.15
CA GLU A 482 -4.97 45.97 30.67
C GLU A 482 -5.16 47.18 31.60
N ALA A 483 -5.11 46.97 32.91
CA ALA A 483 -5.20 48.05 33.89
C ALA A 483 -3.96 48.97 33.84
N ALA A 484 -2.78 48.41 33.58
CA ALA A 484 -1.54 49.17 33.40
C ALA A 484 -1.53 49.96 32.07
N ALA A 485 -2.18 49.45 31.03
CA ALA A 485 -2.30 50.12 29.74
C ALA A 485 -3.31 51.29 29.71
N ARG A 486 -4.18 51.43 30.74
CA ARG A 486 -5.12 52.56 30.83
C ARG A 486 -4.40 53.83 31.33
N PRO A 487 -4.43 54.96 30.60
CA PRO A 487 -3.79 56.19 31.05
C PRO A 487 -4.50 56.73 32.32
N ARG A 488 -3.74 56.92 33.40
CA ARG A 488 -4.27 57.45 34.68
C ARG A 488 -4.65 58.92 34.50
N THR A 489 -5.94 59.23 34.47
CA THR A 489 -6.42 60.62 34.45
C THR A 489 -6.33 61.23 35.85
N THR A 490 -5.41 62.16 36.08
CA THR A 490 -5.34 62.93 37.32
C THR A 490 -6.44 63.99 37.36
N ILE A 491 -7.43 63.83 38.24
CA ILE A 491 -8.45 64.87 38.50
C ILE A 491 -7.84 65.90 39.46
N LYS A 492 -7.54 67.10 38.96
CA LYS A 492 -7.14 68.24 39.82
C LYS A 492 -8.39 68.88 40.41
N LEU A 493 -8.70 68.59 41.68
CA LEU A 493 -9.72 69.35 42.43
C LEU A 493 -9.18 70.75 42.73
N LYS A 494 -9.83 71.77 42.16
CA LYS A 494 -9.54 73.19 42.44
C LYS A 494 -10.47 73.68 43.55
N VAL A 495 -9.94 73.81 44.75
CA VAL A 495 -10.62 74.48 45.88
C VAL A 495 -10.42 75.99 45.72
N SER A 496 -11.51 76.74 45.55
CA SER A 496 -11.50 78.20 45.43
C SER A 496 -11.74 78.86 46.80
N ARG A 497 -10.85 79.76 47.22
CA ARG A 497 -11.11 80.79 48.26
C ARG A 497 -11.10 82.18 47.60
N PRO A 498 -11.97 83.14 47.97
CA PRO A 498 -12.06 84.43 47.29
C PRO A 498 -11.25 85.57 47.95
N SER A 499 -10.88 86.55 47.11
CA SER A 499 -10.28 87.90 47.32
C SER A 499 -8.88 87.96 47.98
N ASP A 500 -7.92 88.77 47.53
CA ASP A 500 -8.04 90.19 47.14
C ASP A 500 -6.90 90.69 46.20
N SER A 501 -7.25 91.67 45.35
CA SER A 501 -6.48 92.77 44.68
C SER A 501 -4.99 92.67 44.19
N SER A 502 -4.82 92.62 42.84
CA SER A 502 -4.05 93.47 41.88
C SER A 502 -2.76 94.29 42.27
N PRO A 503 -1.99 94.86 41.29
CA PRO A 503 -1.50 94.38 39.97
C PRO A 503 -0.03 94.85 39.63
N ALA A 504 0.55 94.39 38.49
CA ALA A 504 1.52 95.06 37.58
C ALA A 504 2.37 94.02 36.82
N SER A 505 2.81 94.13 35.56
CA SER A 505 2.62 95.07 34.45
C SER A 505 3.38 94.53 33.22
N GLN A 506 2.92 94.93 32.01
CA GLN A 506 3.57 94.93 30.68
C GLN A 506 3.62 93.60 29.88
N LEU A 507 3.26 93.42 28.58
CA LEU A 507 2.79 94.15 27.36
C LEU A 507 3.53 93.46 26.13
N PRO A 508 3.17 93.60 24.83
CA PRO A 508 2.11 92.84 24.14
C PRO A 508 2.46 92.28 22.71
N THR A 509 1.44 91.66 22.06
CA THR A 509 1.18 91.47 20.60
C THR A 509 2.09 90.55 19.76
N ALA A 510 1.66 89.81 18.71
CA ALA A 510 0.38 89.31 18.17
C ALA A 510 0.66 88.34 16.98
N HIS A 511 -0.37 87.58 16.57
CA HIS A 511 -0.58 86.84 15.30
C HIS A 511 -0.26 85.32 15.17
N SER A 512 -1.36 84.58 14.96
CA SER A 512 -1.51 83.22 14.38
C SER A 512 -1.34 83.24 12.83
N PRO A 513 -1.25 82.11 12.07
CA PRO A 513 -1.98 80.84 12.26
C PRO A 513 -1.27 79.50 11.90
N ARG A 514 -1.96 78.39 12.26
CA ARG A 514 -1.92 76.96 11.83
C ARG A 514 -1.04 76.55 10.62
N PRO A 515 -0.44 75.32 10.61
CA PRO A 515 -1.21 74.15 10.16
C PRO A 515 -0.94 72.79 10.84
N SER A 516 -1.84 71.88 10.48
CA SER A 516 -2.03 70.45 10.73
C SER A 516 -0.84 69.53 10.39
N ALA A 517 -0.61 68.51 11.22
CA ALA A 517 0.20 67.34 10.88
C ALA A 517 -0.59 66.05 11.15
N GLY A 518 -0.88 65.31 10.06
CA GLY A 518 -1.23 63.90 10.10
C GLY A 518 0.04 63.06 10.10
N ILE A 519 0.04 61.97 10.86
CA ILE A 519 1.15 61.02 10.98
C ILE A 519 0.87 59.86 10.02
N ILE A 520 1.79 59.66 9.07
CA ILE A 520 1.93 58.50 8.19
C ILE A 520 2.88 57.52 8.91
N VAL A 521 2.50 56.23 8.98
CA VAL A 521 3.34 55.15 9.52
C VAL A 521 3.94 54.38 8.34
N GLU A 522 5.26 54.40 8.26
CA GLU A 522 6.08 53.70 7.27
C GLU A 522 6.61 52.37 7.85
N ILE A 523 6.47 51.29 7.08
CA ILE A 523 6.83 49.92 7.45
C ILE A 523 8.27 49.66 7.02
N SER A 524 9.15 49.30 7.96
CA SER A 524 10.56 48.95 7.69
C SER A 524 10.73 47.46 7.34
N SER A 525 11.27 47.20 6.16
CA SER A 525 11.89 45.93 5.72
C SER A 525 13.41 46.01 5.89
N ARG A 526 14.03 45.02 6.55
CA ARG A 526 15.49 44.91 6.76
C ARG A 526 16.07 43.78 5.91
N SER A 527 17.04 44.11 5.07
CA SER A 527 17.93 43.20 4.36
C SER A 527 19.40 43.58 4.63
N GLN A 528 20.27 42.59 4.83
CA GLN A 528 21.73 42.73 4.80
C GLN A 528 22.34 41.52 4.07
N PRO A 529 23.39 41.69 3.26
CA PRO A 529 24.13 40.61 2.60
C PRO A 529 25.40 40.22 3.39
N MET A 530 25.90 39.00 3.14
CA MET A 530 27.20 38.51 3.65
C MET A 530 28.04 38.01 2.46
N ASP A 531 29.32 38.38 2.50
CA ASP A 531 30.38 38.10 1.52
C ASP A 531 30.77 36.62 1.41
N GLY A 532 31.23 36.22 0.22
CA GLY A 532 31.75 34.88 -0.08
C GLY A 532 33.28 34.75 0.03
N PRO A 533 33.82 33.51 0.00
CA PRO A 533 35.26 33.29 -0.09
C PRO A 533 35.72 32.78 -1.46
N SER A 534 36.95 33.16 -1.79
CA SER A 534 37.74 32.89 -2.99
C SER A 534 38.42 31.52 -2.96
N VAL A 535 38.53 30.92 -4.15
CA VAL A 535 39.19 29.64 -4.45
C VAL A 535 40.64 29.88 -4.87
N THR A 536 41.58 29.14 -4.28
CA THR A 536 42.97 28.99 -4.78
C THR A 536 43.17 27.59 -5.36
N GLN A 537 43.70 27.55 -6.59
CA GLN A 537 44.28 26.38 -7.26
C GLN A 537 45.69 26.09 -6.70
N THR A 538 46.02 24.81 -6.56
CA THR A 538 47.40 24.29 -6.63
C THR A 538 47.38 22.94 -7.34
N ASP A 539 48.28 22.79 -8.31
CA ASP A 539 48.69 21.55 -9.00
C ASP A 539 49.23 20.48 -8.03
N GLU A 540 48.84 19.22 -8.27
CA GLU A 540 49.72 18.04 -8.43
C GLU A 540 48.95 16.88 -9.07
#